data_AF-A0A1S2K3J9-F1
#
_entry.id   AF-A0A1S2K3J9-F1
#
_cell.length_a   1.000
_cell.length_b   1.000
_cell.length_c   1.000
_cell.angle_alpha   90.00
_cell.angle_beta   90.00
_cell.angle_gamma   90.00
#
_symmetry.space_group_name_H-M   'P 1'
#
loop_
_entity.id
_entity.type
_entity.pdbx_description
1 polymer ?
#
loop_
_entity_poly.entity_id
_entity_poly.type
_entity_poly.pdbx_seq_one_letter_code
_entity_poly.pdbx_strand_id
1 'polypeptide(L)' 'MGWVEQPYTLPQYQRCGLGIAGLASLRSEHPDLSWHTLGGHLTESKGFWGVVGRDVLGGYQQRPLCPHVETGR' A
#
# COMPACT_ATOMS: atom_id res chain seq x y z
N MET A 1 12.54 -0.79 9.19
CA MET A 1 11.11 -0.84 8.88
C MET A 1 10.77 0.34 7.99
N GLY A 2 10.09 0.12 6.86
CA GLY A 2 9.71 1.17 5.91
C GLY A 2 8.19 1.39 5.88
N TRP A 3 7.75 2.62 5.59
CA TRP A 3 6.34 3.00 5.63
C TRP A 3 5.92 3.84 4.42
N VAL A 4 4.79 3.49 3.81
CA VAL A 4 4.13 4.29 2.77
C VAL A 4 2.67 4.54 3.18
N GLU A 5 2.32 5.82 3.35
CA GLU A 5 0.96 6.24 3.75
C GLU A 5 0.09 6.67 2.59
N GLN A 6 0.57 7.62 1.78
CA GLN A 6 -0.26 8.34 0.83
C GLN A 6 0.42 8.44 -0.53
N PRO A 7 0.52 7.32 -1.28
CA PRO A 7 1.01 7.36 -2.65
C PRO A 7 0.08 8.25 -3.50
N TYR A 8 0.67 9.18 -4.24
CA TYR A 8 -0.04 10.14 -5.06
C TYR A 8 0.51 10.16 -6.48
N THR A 9 -0.35 10.47 -7.43
CA THR A 9 0.00 10.68 -8.83
C THR A 9 -0.90 11.78 -9.38
N LEU A 10 -0.33 12.66 -10.19
CA LEU A 10 -1.11 13.72 -10.85
C LEU A 10 -2.25 13.10 -11.68
N PRO A 11 -3.44 13.72 -11.74
CA PRO A 11 -4.62 13.14 -12.38
C PRO A 11 -4.38 12.59 -13.79
N GLN A 12 -3.61 13.31 -14.62
CA GLN A 12 -3.29 12.92 -16.00
C GLN A 12 -2.45 11.64 -16.13
N TYR A 13 -1.82 11.18 -15.05
CA TYR A 13 -1.02 9.96 -15.03
C TYR A 13 -1.66 8.85 -14.18
N GLN A 14 -2.88 9.04 -13.71
CA GLN A 14 -3.62 7.98 -13.04
C GLN A 14 -3.97 6.86 -14.01
N ARG A 15 -4.10 5.64 -13.48
CA ARG A 15 -4.40 4.42 -14.27
C ARG A 15 -3.32 4.02 -15.31
N CYS A 16 -2.15 4.64 -15.28
CA CYS A 16 -1.00 4.28 -16.11
C CYS A 16 -0.06 3.25 -15.45
N GLY A 17 -0.46 2.64 -14.33
CA GLY A 17 0.38 1.66 -13.61
C GLY A 17 1.49 2.27 -12.75
N LEU A 18 1.60 3.60 -12.66
CA LEU A 18 2.68 4.27 -11.90
C LEU A 18 2.73 3.91 -10.43
N GLY A 19 1.59 3.65 -9.79
CA GLY A 19 1.56 3.19 -8.39
C GLY A 19 2.27 1.84 -8.21
N ILE A 20 2.04 0.89 -9.11
CA ILE A 20 2.70 -0.43 -9.09
C ILE A 20 4.20 -0.26 -9.35
N ALA A 21 4.55 0.49 -10.40
CA ALA A 21 5.95 0.72 -10.77
C ALA A 21 6.74 1.42 -9.65
N GLY A 22 6.15 2.46 -9.03
CA GLY A 22 6.76 3.18 -7.92
C GLY A 22 6.96 2.29 -6.69
N LEU A 23 5.95 1.49 -6.32
CA LEU A 23 6.08 0.56 -5.19
C LEU A 23 7.11 -0.53 -5.45
N ALA A 24 7.19 -1.04 -6.68
CA ALA A 24 8.19 -2.02 -7.07
C ALA A 24 9.63 -1.44 -7.01
N SER A 25 9.85 -0.24 -7.55
CA SER A 25 11.15 0.45 -7.50
C SER A 25 11.59 0.68 -6.06
N LEU A 26 10.71 1.27 -5.24
CA LEU A 26 10.99 1.58 -3.85
C LEU A 26 11.44 0.34 -3.06
N ARG A 27 10.86 -0.82 -3.35
CA ARG A 27 11.22 -2.07 -2.66
C ARG A 27 12.50 -2.70 -3.18
N SER A 28 12.75 -2.59 -4.48
CA SER A 28 14.03 -3.00 -5.06
C SER A 28 15.18 -2.17 -4.49
N GLU A 29 14.94 -0.89 -4.19
CA GLU A 29 15.94 0.02 -3.63
C GLU A 29 16.22 -0.21 -2.14
N HIS A 30 15.29 -0.84 -1.41
CA HIS A 30 15.45 -1.16 0.01
C HIS A 30 15.03 -2.60 0.34
N PRO A 31 15.81 -3.61 -0.09
CA PRO A 31 15.46 -5.02 0.06
C PRO A 31 15.41 -5.49 1.52
N ASP A 32 16.15 -4.85 2.42
CA ASP A 32 16.28 -5.28 3.82
C ASP A 32 15.19 -4.69 4.74
N LEU A 33 14.28 -3.88 4.21
CA LEU A 33 13.20 -3.29 5.00
C LEU A 33 11.95 -4.17 4.97
N SER A 34 11.44 -4.48 6.17
CA SER A 34 10.05 -4.89 6.32
C SER A 34 9.14 -3.68 6.04
N TRP A 35 8.28 -3.80 5.04
CA TRP A 35 7.41 -2.74 4.57
C TRP A 35 6.00 -2.83 5.14
N HIS A 36 5.48 -1.69 5.57
CA HIS A 36 4.08 -1.53 5.95
C HIS A 36 3.38 -0.51 5.08
N THR A 37 2.14 -0.81 4.73
CA THR A 37 1.22 0.01 3.94
C THR A 37 0.02 0.32 4.82
N LEU A 38 0.23 1.11 5.88
CA LEU A 38 -0.81 1.41 6.89
C LEU A 38 -1.96 2.25 6.32
N GLY A 39 -1.78 2.91 5.16
CA GLY A 39 -2.89 3.53 4.44
C GLY A 39 -4.00 2.54 4.07
N GLY A 40 -3.71 1.24 3.95
CA GLY A 40 -4.70 0.20 3.66
C GLY A 40 -5.55 -0.24 4.86
N HIS A 41 -5.46 0.44 6.02
CA HIS A 41 -6.39 0.26 7.13
C HIS A 41 -7.69 1.03 6.97
N LEU A 42 -7.69 2.10 6.16
CA LEU A 42 -8.92 2.75 5.75
C LEU A 42 -9.65 1.84 4.76
N THR A 43 -10.92 1.54 5.04
CA THR A 43 -11.74 0.64 4.20
C THR A 43 -11.75 1.08 2.73
N GLU A 44 -11.76 2.39 2.48
CA GLU A 44 -11.69 2.99 1.14
C GLU A 44 -10.38 2.74 0.40
N SER A 45 -9.28 2.56 1.12
CA SER A 45 -7.94 2.37 0.56
C SER A 45 -7.63 0.90 0.22
N LYS A 46 -8.48 -0.05 0.63
CA LYS A 46 -8.29 -1.49 0.36
C LYS A 46 -8.20 -1.79 -1.14
N GLY A 47 -9.09 -1.21 -1.94
CA GLY A 47 -9.11 -1.42 -3.39
C GLY A 47 -7.84 -0.92 -4.07
N PHE A 48 -7.36 0.25 -3.65
CA PHE A 48 -6.11 0.83 -4.15
C PHE A 48 -4.91 -0.07 -3.85
N TRP A 49 -4.71 -0.45 -2.59
CA TRP A 49 -3.56 -1.26 -2.20
C TRP A 49 -3.62 -2.69 -2.73
N GLY A 50 -4.81 -3.26 -2.91
CA GLY A 50 -4.98 -4.55 -3.57
C GLY A 50 -4.57 -4.53 -5.05
N VAL A 51 -4.66 -3.39 -5.73
CA VAL A 51 -4.17 -3.22 -7.12
C VAL A 51 -2.68 -2.90 -7.13
N VAL A 52 -2.24 -1.93 -6.33
CA VAL A 52 -0.85 -1.45 -6.33
C VAL A 52 0.14 -2.47 -5.78
N GLY A 53 -0.28 -3.26 -4.79
CA GLY A 53 0.53 -4.33 -4.22
C GLY A 53 0.50 -5.63 -5.01
N ARG A 54 -0.33 -5.73 -6.06
CA ARG A 54 -0.42 -6.95 -6.88
C ARG A 54 0.90 -7.21 -7.58
N ASP A 55 1.39 -8.45 -7.48
CA ASP A 55 2.63 -8.92 -8.11
C ASP A 55 3.90 -8.16 -7.71
N VAL A 56 3.83 -7.30 -6.67
CA VAL A 56 5.01 -6.66 -6.08
C VAL A 56 5.50 -7.51 -4.91
N LEU A 57 6.78 -7.92 -4.93
CA LEU A 57 7.37 -8.71 -3.86
C LEU A 57 7.20 -8.02 -2.50
N GLY A 58 6.72 -8.76 -1.50
CA GLY A 58 6.37 -8.23 -0.18
C GLY A 58 5.12 -7.34 -0.18
N GLY A 59 4.24 -7.49 -1.19
CA GLY A 59 3.04 -6.70 -1.56
C GLY A 59 2.14 -6.27 -0.40
N TYR A 60 1.11 -5.46 -0.69
CA TYR A 60 0.08 -5.22 0.32
C TYR A 60 -0.51 -6.56 0.78
N GLN A 61 -0.32 -6.88 2.06
CA GLN A 61 -1.00 -7.98 2.70
C GLN A 61 -1.92 -7.39 3.77
N GLN A 62 -3.23 -7.54 3.58
CA GLN A 62 -4.19 -7.08 4.58
C GLN A 62 -3.95 -7.84 5.89
N ARG A 63 -3.71 -7.09 6.96
CA ARG A 63 -3.69 -7.63 8.31
C ARG A 63 -5.06 -7.46 8.96
N PRO A 64 -5.45 -8.38 9.87
CA PRO A 64 -6.61 -8.17 10.73
C PRO A 64 -6.51 -6.79 11.40
N LEU A 65 -7.63 -6.08 11.46
CA LEU A 65 -7.69 -4.85 12.25
C LEU A 65 -7.60 -5.23 13.74
N CYS A 66 -7.02 -4.34 14.55
CA CYS A 66 -7.06 -4.52 15.99
C CYS A 66 -8.53 -4.46 16.47
N PRO A 67 -8.95 -5.30 17.44
CA PRO A 67 -10.33 -5.33 17.94
C PRO A 67 -10.88 -3.97 18.38
N HIS A 68 -9.99 -3.08 18.87
CA HIS A 68 -10.35 -1.71 19.27
C HIS A 68 -10.95 -0.85 18.14
N VAL A 69 -10.70 -1.21 16.88
CA VAL A 69 -11.29 -0.52 15.71
C VAL A 69 -12.76 -0.92 15.51
N GLU A 70 -13.17 -2.11 15.97
CA GLU A 70 -14.57 -2.57 15.88
C GLU A 70 -15.45 -2.01 16.99
N THR A 71 -14.87 -1.66 18.14
CA THR A 71 -15.61 -1.18 19.32
C THR A 71 -16.01 0.30 19.26
N GLY A 72 -15.53 1.04 18.26
CA GLY A 72 -15.77 2.48 18.12
C GLY A 72 -16.92 2.88 17.18
N ARG A 73 -17.81 1.95 16.82
CA ARG A 73 -18.90 2.19 15.85
C ARG A 73 -20.28 2.18 16.49
#